data_AF-A0A849FBN9-F1
#
_entry.id   AF-A0A849FBN9-F1
#
_cell.length_a   1.000
_cell.length_b   1.000
_cell.length_c   1.000
_cell.angle_alpha   90.00
_cell.angle_beta   90.00
_cell.angle_gamma   90.00
#
_symmetry.space_group_name_H-M   'P 1'
#
loop_
_entity.id
_entity.type
_entity.pdbx_description
1 polymer ?
#
loop_
_entity_poly.entity_id
_entity_poly.type
_entity_poly.pdbx_seq_one_letter_code
_entity_poly.pdbx_strand_id
1 'polypeptide(L)'
;MTTRAGFVALIGEPNAGKSTLLNRMVGAKVSIVTHKVQTTRARIRGVAIEGDAQIVFVDTPGLFRPRRRLDRAMVAAAWGGAADADIVVLMVEAHRGITAGVEAILDALGERTEGRTVALAINKIDRVEAKVLLALTKDLNDRYPFVKTFLISAEKGHGVDDLRRWLAETLPEGPWLYPEDQIADLPMRMIAAEMTREKLTLRLHQELPYQLTVETESWEERKDGSVRIDQVIYVARDGHKGILLGKKGETIKAVSQAARAEIEEFLGRKAHLFLQVKVRPGWLDEAERYSEIGLDFRDGEA
;
A
#
# COMPACT_ATOMS: atom_id res chain seq x y z
N MET A 1 7.32 -30.96 11.65
CA MET A 1 6.24 -30.20 11.00
C MET A 1 6.88 -29.39 9.91
N THR A 2 6.35 -29.46 8.69
CA THR A 2 6.94 -28.75 7.55
C THR A 2 6.29 -27.38 7.49
N THR A 3 7.05 -26.33 7.78
CA THR A 3 6.59 -24.95 7.65
C THR A 3 6.57 -24.52 6.20
N ARG A 4 5.74 -23.52 5.88
CA ARG A 4 5.70 -22.86 4.56
C ARG A 4 5.96 -21.38 4.73
N ALA A 5 6.64 -20.78 3.77
CA ALA A 5 6.81 -19.34 3.75
C ALA A 5 7.09 -18.85 2.34
N GLY A 6 6.60 -17.65 2.02
CA GLY A 6 6.93 -17.02 0.75
C GLY A 6 6.25 -15.68 0.56
N PHE A 7 6.54 -15.06 -0.58
CA PHE A 7 6.13 -13.71 -0.92
C PHE A 7 4.87 -13.71 -1.78
N VAL A 8 3.91 -12.86 -1.42
CA VAL A 8 2.66 -12.66 -2.16
C VAL A 8 2.55 -11.22 -2.62
N ALA A 9 2.63 -10.97 -3.92
CA ALA A 9 2.45 -9.62 -4.46
C ALA A 9 0.97 -9.31 -4.67
N LEU A 10 0.47 -8.24 -4.06
CA LEU A 10 -0.86 -7.70 -4.36
C LEU A 10 -0.72 -6.66 -5.46
N ILE A 11 -1.29 -6.90 -6.65
CA ILE A 11 -1.26 -5.97 -7.78
C ILE A 11 -2.67 -5.59 -8.25
N GLY A 12 -2.78 -4.51 -9.00
CA GLY A 12 -4.06 -4.03 -9.54
C GLY A 12 -4.11 -2.52 -9.63
N GLU A 13 -5.16 -1.97 -10.23
CA GLU A 13 -5.36 -0.52 -10.34
C GLU A 13 -5.33 0.18 -8.96
N PRO A 14 -5.01 1.49 -8.90
CA PRO A 14 -5.27 2.29 -7.72
C PRO A 14 -6.69 2.08 -7.20
N ASN A 15 -6.87 2.07 -5.88
CA ASN A 15 -8.17 1.85 -5.20
C ASN A 15 -8.79 0.45 -5.34
N ALA A 16 -8.11 -0.53 -5.95
CA ALA A 16 -8.56 -1.94 -5.97
C ALA A 16 -8.74 -2.57 -4.58
N GLY A 17 -8.22 -1.92 -3.53
CA GLY A 17 -8.35 -2.36 -2.13
C GLY A 17 -7.20 -3.23 -1.64
N LYS A 18 -6.03 -3.16 -2.30
CA LYS A 18 -4.78 -3.84 -1.90
C LYS A 18 -4.43 -3.60 -0.43
N SER A 19 -4.27 -2.35 -0.03
CA SER A 19 -3.91 -1.99 1.34
C SER A 19 -5.02 -2.34 2.37
N THR A 20 -6.29 -2.32 1.96
CA THR A 20 -7.40 -2.81 2.80
C THR A 20 -7.29 -4.31 3.04
N LEU A 21 -7.02 -5.08 1.98
CA LEU A 21 -6.83 -6.52 2.07
C LEU A 21 -5.62 -6.85 2.93
N LEU A 22 -4.48 -6.17 2.69
CA LEU A 22 -3.26 -6.31 3.46
C LEU A 22 -3.52 -6.12 4.96
N ASN A 23 -4.09 -4.98 5.35
CA ASN A 23 -4.35 -4.67 6.75
C ASN A 23 -5.26 -5.72 7.41
N ARG A 24 -6.23 -6.25 6.67
CA ARG A 24 -7.10 -7.33 7.16
C ARG A 24 -6.38 -8.67 7.29
N MET A 25 -5.52 -9.00 6.33
CA MET A 25 -4.74 -10.25 6.36
C MET A 25 -3.76 -10.26 7.54
N VAL A 26 -3.08 -9.13 7.72
CA VAL A 26 -2.10 -8.91 8.79
C VAL A 26 -2.77 -8.70 10.15
N GLY A 27 -4.01 -8.20 10.18
CA GLY A 27 -4.75 -7.94 11.42
C GLY A 27 -4.42 -6.59 12.08
N ALA A 28 -3.58 -5.78 11.45
CA ALA A 28 -3.19 -4.45 11.91
C ALA A 28 -3.09 -3.47 10.72
N LYS A 29 -3.20 -2.18 11.02
CA LYS A 29 -3.08 -1.13 10.00
C LYS A 29 -1.59 -0.88 9.67
N VAL A 30 -1.06 -1.64 8.72
CA VAL A 30 0.34 -1.53 8.25
C VAL A 30 0.51 -0.71 6.97
N SER A 31 -0.57 -0.50 6.22
CA SER A 31 -0.57 0.32 4.99
C SER A 31 -1.72 1.34 5.00
N ILE A 32 -1.49 2.47 4.32
CA ILE A 32 -2.44 3.58 4.19
C ILE A 32 -3.65 3.16 3.35
N VAL A 33 -4.85 3.52 3.80
CA VAL A 33 -6.10 3.31 3.05
C VAL A 33 -6.78 4.65 2.80
N THR A 34 -6.95 5.03 1.53
CA THR A 34 -7.75 6.20 1.14
C THR A 34 -8.30 6.04 -0.28
N HIS A 35 -9.33 6.82 -0.61
CA HIS A 35 -9.98 6.84 -1.92
C HIS A 35 -9.17 7.60 -2.98
N LYS A 36 -8.12 8.33 -2.56
CA LYS A 36 -7.21 9.01 -3.47
C LYS A 36 -6.31 8.01 -4.15
N VAL A 37 -5.83 8.33 -5.35
CA VAL A 37 -4.87 7.48 -6.08
C VAL A 37 -3.46 7.66 -5.50
N GLN A 38 -2.51 6.80 -5.90
CA GLN A 38 -1.09 6.92 -5.52
C GLN A 38 -0.81 6.95 -4.00
N THR A 39 -1.56 6.15 -3.25
CA THR A 39 -1.52 6.15 -1.78
C THR A 39 -0.35 5.38 -1.24
N THR A 40 0.02 4.26 -1.86
CA THR A 40 1.19 3.47 -1.49
C THR A 40 2.34 3.88 -2.41
N ARG A 41 3.37 4.51 -1.85
CA ARG A 41 4.60 4.89 -2.57
C ARG A 41 5.79 4.04 -2.18
N ALA A 42 5.81 3.56 -0.94
CA ALA A 42 6.82 2.66 -0.44
C ALA A 42 6.41 1.20 -0.63
N ARG A 43 7.39 0.33 -0.88
CA ARG A 43 7.19 -1.11 -0.83
C ARG A 43 7.04 -1.50 0.65
N ILE A 44 5.86 -1.95 1.05
CA ILE A 44 5.57 -2.39 2.42
C ILE A 44 5.49 -3.91 2.41
N ARG A 45 6.20 -4.59 3.31
CA ARG A 45 5.93 -6.00 3.56
C ARG A 45 5.07 -6.16 4.80
N GLY A 46 3.92 -6.80 4.64
CA GLY A 46 3.05 -7.19 5.75
C GLY A 46 3.13 -8.69 5.95
N VAL A 47 3.36 -9.12 7.19
CA VAL A 47 3.49 -10.55 7.52
C VAL A 47 2.17 -11.01 8.14
N ALA A 48 1.64 -12.10 7.62
CA ALA A 48 0.48 -12.79 8.19
C ALA A 48 0.84 -14.26 8.43
N ILE A 49 0.30 -14.83 9.50
CA ILE A 49 0.48 -16.24 9.85
C ILE A 49 -0.87 -16.95 9.72
N GLU A 50 -0.85 -18.12 9.10
CA GLU A 50 -2.00 -19.01 8.97
C GLU A 50 -1.53 -20.45 9.18
N GLY A 51 -1.81 -21.02 10.36
CA GLY A 51 -1.27 -22.33 10.74
C GLY A 51 0.26 -22.36 10.73
N ASP A 52 0.84 -23.33 10.02
CA ASP A 52 2.30 -23.49 9.87
C ASP A 52 2.90 -22.65 8.71
N ALA A 53 2.11 -21.77 8.10
CA ALA A 53 2.52 -20.94 6.96
C ALA A 53 2.70 -19.45 7.33
N GLN A 54 3.79 -18.86 6.85
CA GLN A 54 4.05 -17.43 6.92
C GLN A 54 3.88 -16.78 5.54
N ILE A 55 2.86 -15.92 5.41
CA ILE A 55 2.52 -15.21 4.19
C ILE A 55 3.13 -13.81 4.26
N VAL A 56 4.13 -13.53 3.42
CA VAL A 56 4.76 -12.21 3.35
C VAL A 56 4.16 -11.44 2.18
N PHE A 57 3.16 -10.62 2.46
CA PHE A 57 2.56 -9.76 1.44
C PHE A 57 3.51 -8.63 1.06
N VAL A 58 3.63 -8.38 -0.23
CA VAL A 58 4.29 -7.19 -0.78
C VAL A 58 3.20 -6.25 -1.26
N ASP A 59 2.96 -5.15 -0.52
CA ASP A 59 2.07 -4.09 -0.98
C ASP A 59 2.76 -3.33 -2.10
N THR A 60 2.17 -3.40 -3.28
CA THR A 60 2.70 -2.70 -4.44
C THR A 60 1.90 -1.41 -4.69
N PRO A 61 2.55 -0.34 -5.19
CA PRO A 61 1.84 0.78 -5.76
C PRO A 61 0.77 0.33 -6.75
N GLY A 62 -0.35 1.05 -6.84
CA GLY A 62 -1.35 0.76 -7.87
C GLY A 62 -0.74 0.87 -9.26
N LEU A 63 -1.15 -0.03 -10.17
CA LEU A 63 -0.74 0.00 -11.57
C LEU A 63 -1.61 0.98 -12.34
N PHE A 64 -1.00 2.02 -12.90
CA PHE A 64 -1.68 3.05 -13.69
C PHE A 64 -0.73 3.58 -14.76
N ARG A 65 -1.26 4.30 -15.75
CA ARG A 65 -0.44 4.92 -16.80
C ARG A 65 0.44 6.03 -16.20
N PRO A 66 1.77 5.88 -16.15
CA PRO A 66 2.64 6.83 -15.48
C PRO A 66 2.77 8.12 -16.29
N ARG A 67 2.87 9.27 -15.62
CA ARG A 67 3.10 10.58 -16.25
C ARG A 67 4.39 11.25 -15.78
N ARG A 68 4.81 10.99 -14.54
CA ARG A 68 5.99 11.58 -13.88
C ARG A 68 7.07 10.52 -13.64
N ARG A 69 8.29 10.97 -13.31
CA ARG A 69 9.42 10.10 -12.92
C ARG A 69 9.05 9.16 -11.78
N LEU A 70 8.49 9.72 -10.71
CA LEU A 70 8.01 8.95 -9.55
C LEU A 70 6.96 7.91 -9.96
N ASP A 71 6.03 8.26 -10.85
CA ASP A 71 5.00 7.34 -11.32
C ASP A 71 5.62 6.13 -12.04
N ARG A 72 6.63 6.36 -12.89
CA ARG A 72 7.34 5.29 -13.61
C ARG A 72 8.06 4.37 -12.63
N ALA A 73 8.80 4.93 -11.69
CA ALA A 73 9.48 4.15 -10.64
C ALA A 73 8.48 3.35 -9.78
N MET A 74 7.31 3.90 -9.46
CA MET A 74 6.25 3.19 -8.74
C MET A 74 5.70 2.01 -9.53
N VAL A 75 5.43 2.18 -10.82
CA VAL A 75 4.94 1.10 -11.70
C VAL A 75 5.99 0.02 -11.88
N ALA A 76 7.25 0.41 -12.09
CA ALA A 76 8.37 -0.53 -12.17
C ALA A 76 8.53 -1.32 -10.88
N ALA A 77 8.49 -0.66 -9.72
CA ALA A 77 8.57 -1.32 -8.42
C ALA A 77 7.41 -2.29 -8.17
N ALA A 78 6.20 -1.98 -8.66
CA ALA A 78 5.05 -2.87 -8.58
C ALA A 78 5.23 -4.13 -9.42
N TRP A 79 5.73 -3.98 -10.66
CA TRP A 79 6.05 -5.13 -11.51
C TRP A 79 7.23 -5.94 -11.00
N GLY A 80 8.29 -5.30 -10.51
CA GLY A 80 9.42 -5.99 -9.88
C GLY A 80 8.97 -6.80 -8.66
N GLY A 81 8.11 -6.23 -7.81
CA GLY A 81 7.51 -6.97 -6.70
C GLY A 81 6.68 -8.19 -7.14
N ALA A 82 6.01 -8.12 -8.29
CA ALA A 82 5.25 -9.24 -8.85
C ALA A 82 6.15 -10.32 -9.46
N ALA A 83 7.24 -9.94 -10.12
CA ALA A 83 8.22 -10.87 -10.70
C ALA A 83 8.99 -11.66 -9.63
N ASP A 84 9.28 -11.01 -8.49
CA ASP A 84 10.01 -11.61 -7.37
C ASP A 84 9.12 -12.51 -6.49
N ALA A 85 7.80 -12.38 -6.55
CA ALA A 85 6.88 -13.08 -5.65
C ALA A 85 6.66 -14.55 -6.04
N ASP A 86 6.35 -15.39 -5.04
CA ASP A 86 5.97 -16.78 -5.26
C ASP A 86 4.54 -16.88 -5.84
N ILE A 87 3.66 -15.99 -5.37
CA ILE A 87 2.27 -15.87 -5.82
C ILE A 87 1.95 -14.40 -6.11
N VAL A 88 1.28 -14.15 -7.23
CA VAL A 88 0.75 -12.84 -7.59
C VAL A 88 -0.77 -12.88 -7.46
N VAL A 89 -1.35 -11.93 -6.72
CA VAL A 89 -2.79 -11.76 -6.61
C VAL A 89 -3.19 -10.48 -7.34
N LEU A 90 -3.83 -10.65 -8.50
CA LEU A 90 -4.45 -9.53 -9.21
C LEU A 90 -5.77 -9.16 -8.52
N MET A 91 -5.88 -7.91 -8.09
CA MET A 91 -7.10 -7.36 -7.51
C MET A 91 -7.86 -6.51 -8.54
N VAL A 92 -9.15 -6.82 -8.72
CA VAL A 92 -10.07 -6.08 -9.59
C VAL A 92 -11.29 -5.61 -8.79
N GLU A 93 -11.74 -4.38 -9.02
CA GLU A 93 -12.95 -3.86 -8.36
C GLU A 93 -14.21 -4.38 -9.06
N ALA A 94 -15.06 -5.11 -8.34
CA ALA A 94 -16.28 -5.71 -8.86
C ALA A 94 -17.18 -4.72 -9.61
N HIS A 95 -17.35 -3.51 -9.07
CA HIS A 95 -18.28 -2.51 -9.61
C HIS A 95 -17.73 -1.71 -10.79
N ARG A 96 -16.38 -1.66 -10.96
CA ARG A 96 -15.75 -1.02 -12.13
C ARG A 96 -15.56 -2.02 -13.27
N GLY A 97 -15.42 -3.30 -12.94
CA GLY A 97 -15.22 -4.37 -13.91
C GLY A 97 -13.90 -4.23 -14.67
N ILE A 98 -13.93 -4.57 -15.96
CA ILE A 98 -12.77 -4.51 -16.84
C ILE A 98 -12.63 -3.09 -17.39
N THR A 99 -11.65 -2.35 -16.87
CA THR A 99 -11.28 -1.01 -17.33
C THR A 99 -10.08 -1.12 -18.27
N ALA A 100 -9.78 -0.05 -19.02
CA ALA A 100 -8.55 0.00 -19.83
C ALA A 100 -7.26 -0.22 -19.00
N GLY A 101 -7.28 0.13 -17.71
CA GLY A 101 -6.17 -0.16 -16.80
C GLY A 101 -6.09 -1.65 -16.43
N VAL A 102 -7.23 -2.30 -16.18
CA VAL A 102 -7.28 -3.76 -15.97
C VAL A 102 -6.84 -4.51 -17.22
N GLU A 103 -7.28 -4.10 -18.41
CA GLU A 103 -6.83 -4.70 -19.68
C GLU A 103 -5.32 -4.58 -19.84
N ALA A 104 -4.76 -3.38 -19.64
CA ALA A 104 -3.31 -3.18 -19.72
C ALA A 104 -2.52 -4.02 -18.71
N ILE A 105 -3.09 -4.27 -17.52
CA ILE A 105 -2.47 -5.16 -16.53
C ILE A 105 -2.52 -6.60 -17.04
N LEU A 106 -3.69 -7.09 -17.50
CA LEU A 106 -3.87 -8.44 -18.02
C LEU A 106 -2.92 -8.74 -19.20
N ASP A 107 -2.79 -7.80 -20.14
CA ASP A 107 -1.89 -7.92 -21.28
C ASP A 107 -0.42 -8.05 -20.87
N ALA A 108 -0.04 -7.34 -19.79
CA ALA A 108 1.32 -7.35 -19.27
C ALA A 108 1.61 -8.52 -18.31
N LEU A 109 0.61 -9.14 -17.70
CA LEU A 109 0.79 -10.18 -16.67
C LEU A 109 1.67 -11.33 -17.15
N GLY A 110 1.40 -11.86 -18.34
CA GLY A 110 2.11 -13.03 -18.87
C GLY A 110 3.62 -12.79 -18.98
N GLU A 111 4.01 -11.64 -19.52
CA GLU A 111 5.42 -11.24 -19.67
C GLU A 111 6.04 -10.88 -18.32
N ARG A 112 5.34 -10.09 -17.49
CA ARG A 112 5.89 -9.46 -16.29
C ARG A 112 5.93 -10.35 -15.06
N THR A 113 5.23 -11.48 -15.09
CA THR A 113 5.22 -12.43 -13.97
C THR A 113 6.02 -13.68 -14.26
N GLU A 114 6.74 -13.80 -15.39
CA GLU A 114 7.73 -14.86 -15.67
C GLU A 114 7.27 -16.31 -15.30
N GLY A 115 5.98 -16.62 -15.46
CA GLY A 115 5.43 -17.94 -15.12
C GLY A 115 5.10 -18.18 -13.64
N ARG A 116 5.07 -17.13 -12.80
CA ARG A 116 4.59 -17.20 -11.41
C ARG A 116 3.12 -17.62 -11.33
N THR A 117 2.76 -18.16 -10.16
CA THR A 117 1.36 -18.49 -9.86
C THR A 117 0.54 -17.21 -9.75
N VAL A 118 -0.44 -17.01 -10.63
CA VAL A 118 -1.32 -15.83 -10.59
C VAL A 118 -2.74 -16.24 -10.20
N ALA A 119 -3.26 -15.61 -9.15
CA ALA A 119 -4.64 -15.70 -8.72
C ALA A 119 -5.39 -14.39 -8.94
N LEU A 120 -6.70 -14.48 -9.07
CA LEU A 120 -7.60 -13.34 -9.20
C LEU A 120 -8.38 -13.12 -7.90
N ALA A 121 -8.43 -11.89 -7.41
CA ALA A 121 -9.30 -11.46 -6.32
C ALA A 121 -10.23 -10.33 -6.79
N ILE A 122 -11.49 -10.65 -7.02
CA ILE A 122 -12.52 -9.66 -7.34
C ILE A 122 -13.02 -9.08 -6.02
N ASN A 123 -12.67 -7.83 -5.76
CA ASN A 123 -12.92 -7.15 -4.50
C ASN A 123 -14.16 -6.23 -4.55
N LYS A 124 -14.68 -5.85 -3.38
CA LYS A 124 -15.87 -5.00 -3.20
C LYS A 124 -17.14 -5.63 -3.75
N ILE A 125 -17.27 -6.96 -3.60
CA ILE A 125 -18.45 -7.72 -4.05
C ILE A 125 -19.74 -7.26 -3.36
N ASP A 126 -19.63 -6.64 -2.19
CA ASP A 126 -20.74 -6.04 -1.44
C ASP A 126 -21.47 -4.91 -2.18
N ARG A 127 -20.90 -4.41 -3.27
CA ARG A 127 -21.46 -3.30 -4.07
C ARG A 127 -22.13 -3.75 -5.36
N VAL A 128 -22.19 -5.05 -5.63
CA VAL A 128 -22.56 -5.58 -6.95
C VAL A 128 -23.47 -6.79 -6.81
N GLU A 129 -24.48 -6.88 -7.68
CA GLU A 129 -25.38 -8.03 -7.74
C GLU A 129 -24.68 -9.29 -8.27
N ALA A 130 -25.13 -10.46 -7.80
CA ALA A 130 -24.53 -11.76 -8.14
C ALA A 130 -24.44 -12.03 -9.65
N LYS A 131 -25.43 -11.60 -10.44
CA LYS A 131 -25.45 -11.80 -11.89
C LYS A 131 -24.30 -11.05 -12.58
N VAL A 132 -24.00 -9.83 -12.12
CA VAL A 132 -22.91 -9.01 -12.66
C VAL A 132 -21.55 -9.60 -12.25
N LEU A 133 -21.44 -10.08 -11.00
CA LEU A 133 -20.23 -10.76 -10.52
C LEU A 133 -19.90 -12.02 -11.33
N LEU A 134 -20.91 -12.84 -11.64
CA LEU A 134 -20.71 -14.06 -12.43
C LEU A 134 -20.20 -13.74 -13.84
N ALA A 135 -20.79 -12.74 -14.50
CA ALA A 135 -20.35 -12.30 -15.83
C ALA A 135 -18.91 -11.77 -15.80
N LEU A 136 -18.58 -10.90 -14.84
CA LEU A 136 -17.23 -10.37 -14.68
C LEU A 136 -16.19 -11.47 -14.39
N THR A 137 -16.55 -12.42 -13.53
CA THR A 137 -15.69 -13.56 -13.19
C THR A 137 -15.36 -14.38 -14.43
N LYS A 138 -16.37 -14.69 -15.24
CA LYS A 138 -16.18 -15.41 -16.49
C LYS A 138 -15.26 -14.65 -17.44
N ASP A 139 -15.55 -13.37 -17.67
CA ASP A 139 -14.81 -12.54 -18.64
C ASP A 139 -13.32 -12.38 -18.28
N LEU A 140 -13.01 -12.22 -17.00
CA LEU A 140 -11.63 -12.18 -16.51
C LEU A 140 -10.89 -13.51 -16.68
N ASN A 141 -11.54 -14.64 -16.36
CA ASN A 141 -10.92 -15.97 -16.53
C ASN A 141 -10.79 -16.39 -18.00
N ASP A 142 -11.64 -15.87 -18.89
CA ASP A 142 -11.49 -16.07 -20.34
C ASP A 142 -10.28 -15.30 -20.90
N ARG A 143 -9.87 -14.19 -20.25
CA ARG A 143 -8.75 -13.34 -20.68
C ARG A 143 -7.40 -13.80 -20.16
N TYR A 144 -7.37 -14.40 -18.98
CA TYR A 144 -6.13 -14.87 -18.37
C TYR A 144 -6.38 -16.15 -17.57
N PRO A 145 -5.51 -17.17 -17.70
CA PRO A 145 -5.67 -18.45 -17.01
C PRO A 145 -5.24 -18.36 -15.55
N PHE A 146 -6.06 -17.72 -14.71
CA PHE A 146 -5.81 -17.66 -13.27
C PHE A 146 -5.88 -19.05 -12.64
N VAL A 147 -4.94 -19.36 -11.75
CA VAL A 147 -4.92 -20.65 -11.03
C VAL A 147 -6.15 -20.78 -10.13
N LYS A 148 -6.60 -19.68 -9.54
CA LYS A 148 -7.82 -19.62 -8.73
C LYS A 148 -8.40 -18.21 -8.71
N THR A 149 -9.73 -18.13 -8.64
CA THR A 149 -10.46 -16.86 -8.48
C THR A 149 -11.17 -16.81 -7.14
N PHE A 150 -11.05 -15.66 -6.47
CA PHE A 150 -11.67 -15.36 -5.19
C PHE A 150 -12.61 -14.15 -5.32
N LEU A 151 -13.81 -14.30 -4.78
CA LEU A 151 -14.77 -13.21 -4.62
C LEU A 151 -14.66 -12.70 -3.19
N ILE A 152 -14.19 -11.46 -3.01
CA ILE A 152 -13.90 -10.92 -1.68
C ILE A 152 -14.54 -9.56 -1.42
N SER A 153 -14.79 -9.30 -0.14
CA SER A 153 -14.92 -7.94 0.37
C SER A 153 -13.81 -7.72 1.39
N ALA A 154 -12.73 -7.06 1.00
CA ALA A 154 -11.64 -6.74 1.91
C ALA A 154 -12.10 -5.87 3.09
N GLU A 155 -13.12 -5.05 2.89
CA GLU A 155 -13.69 -4.20 3.95
C GLU A 155 -14.55 -5.01 4.93
N LYS A 156 -15.40 -5.92 4.45
CA LYS A 156 -16.32 -6.71 5.29
C LYS A 156 -15.76 -8.05 5.77
N GLY A 157 -14.73 -8.57 5.10
CA GLY A 157 -14.08 -9.84 5.40
C GLY A 157 -14.59 -11.04 4.60
N HIS A 158 -15.63 -10.87 3.79
CA HIS A 158 -16.17 -11.97 2.98
C HIS A 158 -15.11 -12.53 2.03
N GLY A 159 -14.95 -13.86 2.01
CA GLY A 159 -14.01 -14.59 1.13
C GLY A 159 -12.53 -14.39 1.43
N VAL A 160 -12.17 -13.55 2.42
CA VAL A 160 -10.77 -13.24 2.74
C VAL A 160 -10.08 -14.44 3.39
N ASP A 161 -10.77 -15.18 4.25
CA ASP A 161 -10.21 -16.36 4.91
C ASP A 161 -9.96 -17.51 3.92
N ASP A 162 -10.81 -17.65 2.90
CA ASP A 162 -10.61 -18.64 1.83
C ASP A 162 -9.37 -18.31 0.99
N LEU A 163 -9.16 -17.03 0.67
CA LEU A 163 -7.95 -16.56 0.02
C LEU A 163 -6.72 -16.82 0.90
N ARG A 164 -6.81 -16.51 2.19
CA ARG A 164 -5.71 -16.71 3.16
C ARG A 164 -5.30 -18.18 3.25
N ARG A 165 -6.25 -19.08 3.44
CA ARG A 165 -5.99 -20.53 3.51
C ARG A 165 -5.35 -21.06 2.23
N TRP A 166 -5.88 -20.66 1.08
CA TRP A 166 -5.31 -21.08 -0.19
C TRP A 166 -3.88 -20.57 -0.39
N LEU A 167 -3.59 -19.32 -0.02
CA LEU A 167 -2.23 -18.79 -0.05
C LEU A 167 -1.32 -19.64 0.86
N ALA A 168 -1.71 -19.89 2.11
CA ALA A 168 -0.96 -20.73 3.05
C ALA A 168 -0.63 -22.13 2.50
N GLU A 169 -1.59 -22.77 1.84
CA GLU A 169 -1.44 -24.11 1.23
C GLU A 169 -0.60 -24.11 -0.05
N THR A 170 -0.54 -22.99 -0.76
CA THR A 170 0.13 -22.88 -2.06
C THR A 170 1.58 -22.39 -1.93
N LEU A 171 1.92 -21.68 -0.85
CA LEU A 171 3.27 -21.20 -0.60
C LEU A 171 4.29 -22.35 -0.53
N PRO A 172 5.54 -22.13 -0.97
CA PRO A 172 6.56 -23.15 -0.96
C PRO A 172 6.91 -23.59 0.47
N GLU A 173 7.36 -24.84 0.59
CA GLU A 173 7.91 -25.36 1.84
C GLU A 173 9.24 -24.66 2.15
N GLY A 174 9.39 -24.22 3.40
CA GLY A 174 10.54 -23.44 3.80
C GLY A 174 10.45 -22.94 5.24
N PRO A 175 11.57 -22.50 5.81
CA PRO A 175 11.56 -21.84 7.10
C PRO A 175 10.81 -20.51 7.02
N TRP A 176 10.27 -20.06 8.14
CA TRP A 176 9.72 -18.71 8.23
C TRP A 176 10.82 -17.67 7.95
N LEU A 177 10.44 -16.62 7.23
CA LEU A 177 11.34 -15.56 6.75
C LEU A 177 11.50 -14.44 7.78
N TYR A 178 10.51 -14.27 8.66
CA TYR A 178 10.45 -13.26 9.71
C TYR A 178 10.06 -13.87 11.07
N PRO A 179 10.38 -13.22 12.20
CA PRO A 179 9.85 -13.56 13.52
C PRO A 179 8.31 -13.56 13.57
N GLU A 180 7.73 -14.33 14.48
CA GLU A 180 6.26 -14.51 14.56
C GLU A 180 5.51 -13.23 14.97
N ASP A 181 6.17 -12.37 15.75
CA ASP A 181 5.65 -11.12 16.28
C ASP A 181 5.82 -9.94 15.31
N GLN A 182 6.55 -10.15 14.21
CA GLN A 182 6.80 -9.10 13.23
C GLN A 182 5.61 -8.97 12.28
N ILE A 183 4.86 -7.87 12.40
CA ILE A 183 3.66 -7.59 11.61
C ILE A 183 4.00 -6.87 10.28
N ALA A 184 5.07 -6.07 10.27
CA ALA A 184 5.58 -5.36 9.09
C ALA A 184 7.10 -5.20 9.14
N ASP A 185 7.74 -4.98 7.99
CA ASP A 185 9.19 -4.76 7.88
C ASP A 185 9.63 -3.28 7.95
N LEU A 186 8.70 -2.37 8.24
CA LEU A 186 8.97 -0.94 8.28
C LEU A 186 9.36 -0.44 9.67
N PRO A 187 10.39 0.42 9.77
CA PRO A 187 10.67 1.17 10.99
C PRO A 187 9.47 2.00 11.44
N MET A 188 9.22 2.08 12.75
CA MET A 188 8.10 2.86 13.34
C MET A 188 8.06 4.31 12.86
N ARG A 189 9.24 4.93 12.65
CA ARG A 189 9.38 6.30 12.10
C ARG A 189 8.75 6.46 10.71
N MET A 190 8.78 5.43 9.87
CA MET A 190 8.16 5.44 8.54
C MET A 190 6.66 5.25 8.65
N ILE A 191 6.20 4.32 9.48
CA ILE A 191 4.77 4.09 9.73
C ILE A 191 4.11 5.40 10.23
N ALA A 192 4.75 6.08 11.18
CA ALA A 192 4.27 7.36 11.69
C ALA A 192 4.24 8.46 10.60
N ALA A 193 5.23 8.49 9.69
CA ALA A 193 5.23 9.44 8.58
C ALA A 193 4.10 9.17 7.60
N GLU A 194 3.84 7.89 7.32
CA GLU A 194 2.76 7.42 6.46
C GLU A 194 1.38 7.74 7.05
N MET A 195 1.17 7.56 8.36
CA MET A 195 -0.07 7.98 9.04
C MET A 195 -0.34 9.48 8.89
N THR A 196 0.67 10.33 9.11
CA THR A 196 0.54 11.77 8.89
C THR A 196 0.25 12.08 7.41
N ARG A 197 0.93 11.39 6.49
CA ARG A 197 0.71 11.57 5.05
C ARG A 197 -0.70 11.16 4.63
N GLU A 198 -1.28 10.11 5.22
CA GLU A 198 -2.68 9.74 5.01
C GLU A 198 -3.61 10.90 5.39
N LYS A 199 -3.43 11.51 6.56
CA LYS A 199 -4.30 12.61 7.02
C LYS A 199 -4.14 13.86 6.15
N LEU A 200 -2.92 14.15 5.71
CA LEU A 200 -2.69 15.19 4.68
C LEU A 200 -3.39 14.86 3.37
N THR A 201 -3.28 13.61 2.92
CA THR A 201 -3.90 13.13 1.69
C THR A 201 -5.41 13.26 1.75
N LEU A 202 -6.05 12.90 2.87
CA LEU A 202 -7.49 13.05 3.07
C LEU A 202 -7.95 14.51 3.16
N ARG A 203 -7.15 15.37 3.80
CA ARG A 203 -7.53 16.77 4.07
C ARG A 203 -7.30 17.72 2.89
N LEU A 204 -6.23 17.51 2.12
CA LEU A 204 -5.89 18.35 0.98
C LEU A 204 -6.75 17.99 -0.23
N HIS A 205 -6.71 18.77 -1.31
CA HIS A 205 -7.46 18.48 -2.54
C HIS A 205 -6.57 18.70 -3.77
N GLN A 206 -7.11 18.39 -4.95
CA GLN A 206 -6.43 18.58 -6.24
C GLN A 206 -5.07 17.87 -6.30
N GLU A 207 -4.03 18.51 -6.81
CA GLU A 207 -2.70 17.92 -7.03
C GLU A 207 -1.81 17.87 -5.79
N LEU A 208 -2.13 18.63 -4.74
CA LEU A 208 -1.32 18.80 -3.53
C LEU A 208 -0.95 17.48 -2.83
N PRO A 209 -1.87 16.52 -2.61
CA PRO A 209 -1.53 15.23 -2.01
C PRO A 209 -0.40 14.49 -2.75
N TYR A 210 -0.27 14.74 -4.05
CA TYR A 210 0.71 14.06 -4.89
C TYR A 210 2.06 14.81 -4.97
N GLN A 211 2.14 16.02 -4.42
CA GLN A 211 3.32 16.89 -4.47
C GLN A 211 3.89 17.21 -3.08
N LEU A 212 3.55 16.37 -2.12
CA LEU A 212 4.12 16.38 -0.78
C LEU A 212 4.72 15.02 -0.40
N THR A 213 5.55 15.05 0.61
CA THR A 213 6.03 13.88 1.34
C THR A 213 6.27 14.24 2.81
N VAL A 214 6.29 13.24 3.67
CA VAL A 214 6.47 13.39 5.12
C VAL A 214 7.69 12.58 5.53
N GLU A 215 8.58 13.20 6.28
CA GLU A 215 9.76 12.55 6.87
C GLU A 215 9.73 12.71 8.38
N THR A 216 10.18 11.69 9.11
CA THR A 216 10.38 11.77 10.55
C THR A 216 11.87 12.10 10.81
N GLU A 217 12.16 13.34 11.23
CA GLU A 217 13.53 13.83 11.50
C GLU A 217 14.04 13.38 12.87
N SER A 218 13.17 13.33 13.89
CA SER A 218 13.54 12.89 15.25
C SER A 218 12.51 11.93 15.85
N TRP A 219 13.02 10.95 16.59
CA TRP A 219 12.26 10.00 17.39
C TRP A 219 12.93 9.84 18.76
N GLU A 220 12.30 10.36 19.81
CA GLU A 220 12.87 10.36 21.15
C GLU A 220 11.94 9.68 22.14
N GLU A 221 12.43 8.59 22.74
CA GLU A 221 11.79 7.93 23.87
C GLU A 221 11.93 8.79 25.12
N ARG A 222 10.82 9.09 25.79
CA ARG A 222 10.82 9.87 27.02
C ARG A 222 10.80 8.95 28.25
N LYS A 223 11.30 9.48 29.36
CA LYS A 223 11.37 8.76 30.65
C LYS A 223 10.01 8.31 31.19
N ASP A 224 8.93 8.97 30.78
CA ASP A 224 7.56 8.65 31.16
C ASP A 224 6.91 7.58 30.26
N GLY A 225 7.67 6.99 29.33
CA GLY A 225 7.22 5.98 28.38
C GLY A 225 6.51 6.55 27.14
N SER A 226 6.32 7.87 27.06
CA SER A 226 5.81 8.54 25.85
C SER A 226 6.90 8.72 24.81
N VAL A 227 6.50 9.01 23.57
CA VAL A 227 7.43 9.29 22.47
C VAL A 227 7.27 10.72 21.95
N ARG A 228 8.37 11.39 21.66
CA ARG A 228 8.38 12.63 20.86
C ARG A 228 8.73 12.29 19.41
N ILE A 229 7.92 12.80 18.49
CA ILE A 229 8.05 12.56 17.05
C ILE A 229 8.08 13.92 16.36
N ASP A 230 9.22 14.28 15.76
CA ASP A 230 9.34 15.48 14.93
C ASP A 230 9.31 15.08 13.47
N GLN A 231 8.32 15.59 12.73
CA GLN A 231 8.14 15.32 11.31
C GLN A 231 8.19 16.60 10.48
N VAL A 232 8.74 16.47 9.29
CA VAL A 232 8.78 17.53 8.28
C VAL A 232 7.96 17.12 7.07
N ILE A 233 7.05 18.01 6.71
CA ILE A 233 6.23 17.93 5.51
C ILE A 233 6.89 18.79 4.45
N TYR A 234 7.41 18.12 3.42
CA TYR A 234 8.02 18.79 2.29
C TYR A 234 6.98 19.02 1.21
N VAL A 235 6.94 20.25 0.70
CA VAL A 235 6.12 20.63 -0.45
C VAL A 235 6.98 21.21 -1.57
N ALA A 236 6.53 21.05 -2.81
CA ALA A 236 7.30 21.49 -3.97
C ALA A 236 7.40 23.02 -4.16
N ARG A 237 6.44 23.80 -3.64
CA ARG A 237 6.31 25.25 -3.88
C ARG A 237 5.75 25.98 -2.66
N ASP A 238 6.09 27.26 -2.49
CA ASP A 238 5.59 28.10 -1.38
C ASP A 238 4.05 28.22 -1.34
N GLY A 239 3.40 28.31 -2.51
CA GLY A 239 1.93 28.33 -2.57
C GLY A 239 1.30 27.11 -1.88
N HIS A 240 1.91 25.94 -1.99
CA HIS A 240 1.44 24.72 -1.33
C HIS A 240 1.61 24.77 0.18
N LYS A 241 2.69 25.39 0.68
CA LYS A 241 2.91 25.59 2.11
C LYS A 241 1.78 26.41 2.73
N GLY A 242 1.36 27.49 2.06
CA GLY A 242 0.23 28.30 2.51
C GLY A 242 -1.09 27.51 2.62
N ILE A 243 -1.40 26.68 1.62
CA ILE A 243 -2.60 25.84 1.60
C ILE A 243 -2.56 24.78 2.70
N LEU A 244 -1.39 24.17 2.91
CA LEU A 244 -1.20 23.11 3.90
C LEU A 244 -1.31 23.62 5.33
N LEU A 245 -0.77 24.81 5.60
CA LEU A 245 -0.97 25.50 6.89
C LEU A 245 -2.44 25.86 7.10
N GLY A 246 -3.09 26.38 6.05
CA GLY A 246 -4.46 26.87 6.12
C GLY A 246 -4.58 28.19 6.89
N LYS A 247 -5.80 28.72 6.97
CA LYS A 247 -6.08 30.00 7.66
C LYS A 247 -5.66 29.88 9.13
N LYS A 248 -4.69 30.71 9.55
CA LYS A 248 -4.13 30.71 10.92
C LYS A 248 -3.64 29.33 11.41
N GLY A 249 -3.22 28.44 10.50
CA GLY A 249 -2.72 27.11 10.89
C GLY A 249 -3.81 26.06 11.17
N GLU A 250 -5.08 26.34 10.87
CA GLU A 250 -6.20 25.44 11.19
C GLU A 250 -6.08 24.07 10.50
N THR A 251 -5.65 24.05 9.23
CA THR A 251 -5.53 22.80 8.45
C THR A 251 -4.46 21.88 9.03
N ILE A 252 -3.26 22.41 9.28
CA ILE A 252 -2.16 21.61 9.85
C ILE A 252 -2.48 21.14 11.28
N LYS A 253 -3.21 21.96 12.05
CA LYS A 253 -3.64 21.58 13.40
C LYS A 253 -4.60 20.38 13.37
N ALA A 254 -5.58 20.40 12.47
CA ALA A 254 -6.52 19.28 12.31
C ALA A 254 -5.79 17.99 11.87
N VAL A 255 -4.84 18.11 10.92
CA VAL A 255 -4.00 17.00 10.48
C VAL A 255 -3.16 16.44 11.63
N SER A 256 -2.49 17.31 12.39
CA SER A 256 -1.67 16.92 13.54
C SER A 256 -2.48 16.18 14.61
N GLN A 257 -3.68 16.68 14.93
CA GLN A 257 -4.56 16.02 15.90
C GLN A 257 -4.99 14.63 15.44
N ALA A 258 -5.42 14.49 14.18
CA ALA A 258 -5.86 13.21 13.63
C ALA A 258 -4.71 12.21 13.50
N ALA A 259 -3.53 12.64 13.03
CA ALA A 259 -2.36 11.80 12.89
C ALA A 259 -1.84 11.33 14.26
N ARG A 260 -1.78 12.24 15.24
CA ARG A 260 -1.36 11.90 16.60
C ARG A 260 -2.27 10.86 17.24
N ALA A 261 -3.59 11.01 17.13
CA ALA A 261 -4.53 10.06 17.71
C ALA A 261 -4.33 8.64 17.15
N GLU A 262 -4.12 8.53 15.83
CA GLU A 262 -3.86 7.25 15.17
C GLU A 262 -2.50 6.65 15.54
N ILE A 263 -1.45 7.49 15.64
CA ILE A 263 -0.13 7.04 16.10
C ILE A 263 -0.19 6.54 17.54
N GLU A 264 -0.93 7.23 18.43
CA GLU A 264 -1.10 6.81 19.83
C GLU A 264 -1.81 5.46 19.94
N GLU A 265 -2.87 5.27 19.14
CA GLU A 265 -3.59 4.00 19.05
C GLU A 265 -2.66 2.88 18.55
N PHE A 266 -1.92 3.12 17.47
CA PHE A 266 -1.02 2.13 16.89
C PHE A 266 0.14 1.75 17.84
N LEU A 267 0.73 2.72 18.54
CA LEU A 267 1.83 2.47 19.46
C LEU A 267 1.38 1.98 20.84
N GLY A 268 0.09 2.05 21.15
CA GLY A 268 -0.45 1.72 22.48
C GLY A 268 0.06 2.63 23.60
N ARG A 269 0.55 3.83 23.28
CA ARG A 269 1.15 4.78 24.23
C ARG A 269 1.08 6.23 23.72
N LYS A 270 1.31 7.19 24.62
CA LYS A 270 1.24 8.62 24.31
C LYS A 270 2.31 9.05 23.31
N ALA A 271 1.92 9.91 22.36
CA ALA A 271 2.80 10.44 21.32
C ALA A 271 2.70 11.96 21.23
N HIS A 272 3.85 12.62 21.21
CA HIS A 272 3.99 14.07 21.06
C HIS A 272 4.47 14.38 19.64
N LEU A 273 3.51 14.54 18.72
CA LEU A 273 3.76 14.81 17.32
C LEU A 273 3.96 16.30 17.05
N PHE A 274 5.11 16.67 16.49
CA PHE A 274 5.42 18.02 16.01
C PHE A 274 5.56 18.00 14.49
N LEU A 275 4.80 18.87 13.80
CA LEU A 275 4.82 18.97 12.35
C LEU A 275 5.44 20.31 11.93
N GLN A 276 6.44 20.27 11.05
CA GLN A 276 6.97 21.44 10.37
C GLN A 276 6.70 21.36 8.86
N VAL A 277 6.54 22.51 8.21
CA VAL A 277 6.31 22.58 6.76
C VAL A 277 7.47 23.32 6.10
N LYS A 278 8.25 22.59 5.29
CA LYS A 278 9.40 23.14 4.54
C LYS A 278 9.11 23.07 3.04
N VAL A 279 9.57 24.08 2.30
CA VAL A 279 9.54 24.06 0.84
C VAL A 279 10.86 23.44 0.37
N ARG A 280 10.77 22.43 -0.49
CA ARG A 280 11.93 21.76 -1.10
C ARG A 280 11.66 21.67 -2.60
N PRO A 281 12.05 22.68 -3.38
CA PRO A 281 11.84 22.68 -4.83
C PRO A 281 12.55 21.48 -5.46
N GLY A 282 11.91 20.84 -6.45
CA GLY A 282 12.55 19.73 -7.19
C GLY A 282 12.66 18.41 -6.43
N TRP A 283 12.07 18.28 -5.24
CA TRP A 283 12.25 17.10 -4.42
C TRP A 283 11.79 15.77 -5.05
N LEU A 284 10.89 15.83 -6.03
CA LEU A 284 10.41 14.66 -6.79
C LEU A 284 11.49 14.06 -7.71
N ASP A 285 12.60 14.77 -7.93
CA ASP A 285 13.69 14.39 -8.83
C ASP A 285 14.99 14.10 -8.06
N GLU A 286 14.94 13.93 -6.74
CA GLU A 286 16.10 13.62 -5.89
C GLU A 286 16.26 12.11 -5.67
N ALA A 287 17.38 11.53 -6.12
CA ALA A 287 17.61 10.07 -6.10
C ALA A 287 17.63 9.44 -4.70
N GLU A 288 18.18 10.13 -3.70
CA GLU A 288 18.27 9.66 -2.31
C GLU A 288 16.88 9.30 -1.76
N ARG A 289 15.86 10.10 -2.09
CA ARG A 289 14.50 9.91 -1.59
C ARG A 289 13.81 8.70 -2.18
N TYR A 290 14.13 8.33 -3.43
CA TYR A 290 13.59 7.12 -4.03
C TYR A 290 14.07 5.91 -3.23
N SER A 291 15.35 5.91 -2.86
CA SER A 291 15.94 4.85 -2.05
C SER A 291 15.28 4.74 -0.67
N GLU A 292 14.98 5.86 -0.01
CA GLU A 292 14.31 5.88 1.31
C GLU A 292 12.89 5.32 1.30
N ILE A 293 12.17 5.48 0.20
CA ILE A 293 10.84 4.88 0.01
C ILE A 293 10.90 3.53 -0.72
N GLY A 294 12.09 2.95 -0.94
CA GLY A 294 12.22 1.63 -1.56
C GLY A 294 11.89 1.59 -3.05
N LEU A 295 12.14 2.68 -3.78
CA LEU A 295 12.07 2.79 -5.23
C LEU A 295 13.47 2.98 -5.83
N ASP A 296 13.70 2.50 -7.05
CA ASP A 296 14.92 2.83 -7.80
C ASP A 296 14.69 4.13 -8.59
N PHE A 297 15.62 5.08 -8.44
CA PHE A 297 15.55 6.34 -9.17
C PHE A 297 15.68 6.15 -10.70
N ARG A 298 16.43 5.13 -11.12
CA ARG A 298 16.70 4.81 -12.54
C ARG A 298 15.48 4.24 -13.24
N ASP A 299 14.63 3.53 -12.50
CA ASP A 299 13.33 3.06 -13.01
C ASP A 299 12.38 4.21 -13.37
N GLY A 300 12.70 5.42 -12.90
CA GLY A 300 12.02 6.64 -13.29
C GLY A 300 12.47 7.23 -14.63
N GLU A 301 13.51 6.73 -15.28
CA GLU A 301 13.97 7.25 -16.58
C GLU A 301 12.97 6.93 -17.70
N ALA A 302 12.98 7.73 -18.76
CA ALA A 302 12.03 7.65 -19.85
C ALA A 302 12.60 6.81 -21.00
#